data_AF-A0A7Y2HV21-F1
#
_entry.id   AF-A0A7Y2HV21-F1
#
_cell.length_a   1.000
_cell.length_b   1.000
_cell.length_c   1.000
_cell.angle_alpha   90.00
_cell.angle_beta   90.00
_cell.angle_gamma   90.00
#
_symmetry.space_group_name_H-M   'P 1'
#
loop_
_entity.id
_entity.type
_entity.pdbx_description
1 polymer ?
#
loop_
_entity_poly.entity_id
_entity_poly.type
_entity_poly.pdbx_seq_one_letter_code
_entity_poly.pdbx_strand_id
1 'polypeptide(L)'
;REGRIRGTLVITLGYKSKLKLQDELLLEPHRPDFPCLIVQGAVDAKVELGWPDGATLDEAAVGVNLNPPHTPFEGDSDGSLDDVYTPEIRGLVHVLHAGTGTFLGDDLDDSELLVTGTILTEGLAAVESKGTATLTVDPALFVNPPEGYSEGDRVAPLPGSWTWTVDP
;
A
#
# COMPACT_ATOMS: atom_id res chain seq x y z
N ARG A 1 -7.91 -7.07 11.94
CA ARG A 1 -9.33 -7.44 11.75
C ARG A 1 -9.64 -7.19 10.30
N GLU A 2 -10.37 -8.11 9.68
CA GLU A 2 -10.86 -8.03 8.31
C GLU A 2 -11.77 -6.80 8.11
N GLY A 3 -11.69 -6.18 6.93
CA GLY A 3 -12.60 -5.09 6.59
C GLY A 3 -12.08 -4.13 5.52
N ARG A 4 -12.91 -3.13 5.21
CA ARG A 4 -12.60 -2.07 4.26
C ARG A 4 -12.37 -0.76 4.98
N ILE A 5 -11.29 -0.07 4.63
CA ILE A 5 -10.95 1.26 5.11
C ILE A 5 -10.92 2.20 3.92
N ARG A 6 -11.90 3.11 3.86
CA ARG A 6 -11.96 4.21 2.89
C ARG A 6 -11.54 5.52 3.55
N GLY A 7 -10.25 5.77 3.58
CA GLY A 7 -9.65 6.85 4.39
C GLY A 7 -8.14 6.92 4.26
N THR A 8 -7.56 8.00 4.78
CA THR A 8 -6.11 8.08 5.00
C THR A 8 -5.81 7.58 6.41
N LEU A 9 -5.13 6.45 6.51
CA LEU A 9 -4.66 5.94 7.79
C LEU A 9 -3.29 6.54 8.11
N VAL A 10 -3.14 7.15 9.29
CA VAL A 10 -1.87 7.70 9.76
C VAL A 10 -1.42 6.93 10.99
N ILE A 11 -0.25 6.31 10.92
CA ILE A 11 0.29 5.45 11.98
C ILE A 11 1.65 5.95 12.40
N THR A 12 1.86 6.16 13.69
CA THR A 12 3.18 6.46 14.26
C THR A 12 3.75 5.23 14.94
N LEU A 13 4.96 4.85 14.53
CA LEU A 13 5.71 3.74 15.08
C LEU A 13 6.81 4.25 16.00
N GLY A 14 6.97 3.60 17.16
CA GLY A 14 8.09 3.81 18.08
C GLY A 14 9.30 2.94 17.75
N TYR A 15 10.39 3.13 18.49
CA TYR A 15 11.61 2.31 18.38
C TYR A 15 11.29 0.81 18.41
N LYS A 16 11.81 0.05 17.43
CA LYS A 16 11.59 -1.41 17.29
C LYS A 16 10.14 -1.87 17.23
N SER A 17 9.19 -0.96 17.01
CA SER A 17 7.78 -1.34 16.87
C SER A 17 7.49 -1.86 15.46
N LYS A 18 6.36 -2.55 15.31
CA LYS A 18 5.99 -3.22 14.08
C LYS A 18 4.53 -2.90 13.75
N LEU A 19 4.29 -2.42 12.53
CA LEU A 19 2.99 -2.44 11.89
C LEU A 19 2.90 -3.71 11.05
N LYS A 20 1.82 -4.46 11.24
CA LYS A 20 1.52 -5.62 10.43
C LYS A 20 0.10 -5.52 9.90
N LEU A 21 -0.05 -5.39 8.60
CA LEU A 21 -1.33 -5.56 7.91
C LEU A 21 -1.32 -6.98 7.33
N GLN A 22 -1.95 -7.91 8.05
CA GLN A 22 -1.92 -9.36 7.76
C GLN A 22 -3.29 -10.00 7.50
N ASP A 23 -4.36 -9.33 7.91
CA ASP A 23 -5.73 -9.83 7.73
C ASP A 23 -6.30 -9.22 6.44
N GLU A 24 -7.36 -9.80 5.91
CA GLU A 24 -7.99 -9.39 4.65
C GLU A 24 -8.49 -7.94 4.74
N LEU A 25 -7.74 -7.04 4.15
CA LEU A 25 -8.04 -5.62 4.17
C LEU A 25 -8.11 -5.05 2.76
N LEU A 26 -9.16 -4.26 2.54
CA LEU A 26 -9.29 -3.39 1.38
C LEU A 26 -9.04 -1.95 1.83
N LEU A 27 -7.89 -1.39 1.46
CA LEU A 27 -7.52 -0.01 1.78
C LEU A 27 -7.65 0.85 0.54
N GLU A 28 -8.39 1.94 0.63
CA GLU A 28 -8.47 2.95 -0.42
C GLU A 28 -8.52 4.35 0.21
N PRO A 29 -8.02 5.38 -0.47
CA PRO A 29 -8.09 6.72 0.08
C PRO A 29 -9.55 7.23 0.06
N HIS A 30 -9.89 8.13 0.98
CA HIS A 30 -11.21 8.76 0.99
C HIS A 30 -11.48 9.57 -0.30
N ARG A 31 -10.41 10.17 -0.85
CA ARG A 31 -10.41 10.92 -2.10
C ARG A 31 -9.18 10.52 -2.94
N PRO A 32 -9.25 10.54 -4.27
CA PRO A 32 -8.12 10.18 -5.14
C PRO A 32 -6.86 11.02 -4.92
N ASP A 33 -7.03 12.26 -4.45
CA ASP A 33 -5.94 13.20 -4.17
C ASP A 33 -5.39 13.07 -2.74
N PHE A 34 -5.65 11.97 -2.04
CA PHE A 34 -5.09 11.67 -0.72
C PHE A 34 -4.35 10.32 -0.72
N PRO A 35 -3.30 10.16 0.10
CA PRO A 35 -2.71 8.84 0.33
C PRO A 35 -3.68 7.93 1.10
N CYS A 36 -3.56 6.62 0.91
CA CYS A 36 -4.35 5.64 1.67
C CYS A 36 -3.68 5.31 3.02
N LEU A 37 -2.35 5.30 3.07
CA LEU A 37 -1.59 4.97 4.28
C LEU A 37 -0.34 5.85 4.41
N ILE A 38 -0.18 6.49 5.55
CA ILE A 38 1.04 7.19 5.96
C ILE A 38 1.57 6.54 7.25
N VAL A 39 2.80 6.08 7.22
CA VAL A 39 3.48 5.52 8.39
C VAL A 39 4.65 6.41 8.76
N GLN A 40 4.55 7.08 9.91
CA GLN A 40 5.68 7.75 10.53
C GLN A 40 6.50 6.74 11.32
N GLY A 41 7.59 6.27 10.71
CA GLY A 41 8.50 5.29 11.27
C GLY A 41 9.44 5.82 12.35
N ALA A 42 10.24 4.90 12.88
CA ALA A 42 11.34 5.17 13.81
C ALA A 42 12.51 4.21 13.53
N VAL A 43 13.61 4.37 14.26
CA VAL A 43 14.77 3.46 14.16
C VAL A 43 14.35 2.02 14.50
N ASP A 44 14.76 1.09 13.63
CA ASP A 44 14.47 -0.34 13.70
C ASP A 44 12.96 -0.70 13.68
N ALA A 45 12.09 0.24 13.32
CA ALA A 45 10.67 -0.06 13.13
C ALA A 45 10.46 -0.87 11.85
N LYS A 46 9.37 -1.64 11.80
CA LYS A 46 9.02 -2.48 10.65
C LYS A 46 7.59 -2.25 10.20
N VAL A 47 7.38 -2.24 8.89
CA VAL A 47 6.07 -2.29 8.24
C VAL A 47 6.03 -3.56 7.40
N GLU A 48 5.09 -4.44 7.70
CA GLU A 48 4.85 -5.68 6.95
C GLU A 48 3.44 -5.65 6.37
N LEU A 49 3.35 -5.85 5.05
CA LEU A 49 2.12 -5.76 4.27
C LEU A 49 1.93 -7.06 3.50
N GLY A 50 0.86 -7.81 3.76
CA GLY A 50 0.57 -9.01 2.98
C GLY A 50 -0.64 -9.76 3.53
N TRP A 51 -1.29 -10.54 2.70
CA TRP A 51 -2.48 -11.32 3.05
C TRP A 51 -2.18 -12.81 2.88
N PRO A 52 -2.99 -13.72 3.45
CA PRO A 52 -2.93 -15.13 3.09
C PRO A 52 -3.18 -15.35 1.59
N ASP A 53 -2.56 -16.34 0.96
CA ASP A 53 -2.86 -16.73 -0.42
C ASP A 53 -4.34 -17.11 -0.59
N GLY A 54 -4.95 -16.66 -1.69
CA GLY A 54 -6.38 -16.85 -1.94
C GLY A 54 -7.30 -16.10 -0.96
N ALA A 55 -6.76 -15.13 -0.21
CA ALA A 55 -7.53 -14.29 0.70
C ALA A 55 -8.70 -13.60 -0.01
N THR A 56 -9.86 -13.63 0.64
CA THR A 56 -11.08 -12.95 0.16
C THR A 56 -11.73 -12.23 1.33
N LEU A 57 -12.27 -11.05 1.07
CA LEU A 57 -13.00 -10.27 2.04
C LEU A 57 -14.50 -10.45 1.77
N ASP A 58 -15.13 -11.34 2.54
CA ASP A 58 -16.53 -11.76 2.41
C ASP A 58 -17.42 -11.03 3.44
N GLU A 59 -18.41 -10.28 2.99
CA GLU A 59 -19.32 -9.53 3.86
C GLU A 59 -20.14 -10.43 4.80
N ALA A 60 -20.51 -11.64 4.37
CA ALA A 60 -21.22 -12.61 5.18
C ALA A 60 -20.33 -13.18 6.27
N ALA A 61 -19.04 -13.41 5.97
CA ALA A 61 -18.06 -13.90 6.94
C ALA A 61 -17.74 -12.83 8.00
N VAL A 62 -17.56 -11.58 7.57
CA VAL A 62 -17.29 -10.43 8.46
C VAL A 62 -18.57 -10.00 9.21
N GLY A 63 -19.75 -10.26 8.65
CA GLY A 63 -21.06 -9.89 9.19
C GLY A 63 -21.36 -8.40 9.07
N VAL A 64 -20.74 -7.71 8.11
CA VAL A 64 -20.84 -6.26 7.90
C VAL A 64 -20.87 -5.96 6.41
N ASN A 65 -21.75 -5.05 5.99
CA ASN A 65 -21.79 -4.55 4.63
C ASN A 65 -20.59 -3.60 4.41
N LEU A 66 -19.77 -3.90 3.40
CA LEU A 66 -18.52 -3.21 3.08
C LEU A 66 -18.71 -2.20 1.94
N ASN A 67 -19.87 -2.16 1.29
CA ASN A 67 -20.24 -1.19 0.26
C ASN A 67 -21.50 -0.35 0.61
N PRO A 68 -21.65 0.20 1.83
CA PRO A 68 -22.94 0.79 2.21
C PRO A 68 -23.19 2.07 1.41
N PRO A 69 -24.43 2.61 1.34
CA PRO A 69 -24.76 3.77 0.51
C PRO A 69 -23.92 5.04 0.77
N HIS A 70 -23.34 5.17 1.96
CA HIS A 70 -22.45 6.29 2.33
C HIS A 70 -20.97 6.04 2.03
N THR A 71 -20.60 4.81 1.65
CA THR A 71 -19.24 4.37 1.30
C THR A 71 -19.35 3.29 0.21
N PRO A 72 -19.86 3.63 -0.99
CA PRO A 72 -20.00 2.67 -2.09
C PRO A 72 -18.63 2.11 -2.50
N PHE A 73 -18.58 0.86 -2.95
CA PHE A 73 -17.40 0.26 -3.57
C PHE A 73 -17.46 0.47 -5.09
N GLU A 74 -16.42 1.09 -5.66
CA GLU A 74 -16.36 1.44 -7.09
C GLU A 74 -17.56 2.24 -7.64
N GLY A 75 -18.33 2.89 -6.76
CA GLY A 75 -19.51 3.67 -7.11
C GLY A 75 -20.84 2.95 -6.88
N ASP A 76 -20.79 1.64 -6.59
CA ASP A 76 -21.95 0.81 -6.32
C ASP A 76 -22.14 0.54 -4.81
N SER A 77 -23.39 0.44 -4.40
CA SER A 77 -23.77 0.14 -3.03
C SER A 77 -25.10 -0.60 -2.99
N ASP A 78 -25.24 -1.51 -2.05
CA ASP A 78 -26.53 -2.11 -1.71
C ASP A 78 -26.66 -2.32 -0.20
N GLY A 79 -27.50 -3.27 0.21
CA GLY A 79 -27.68 -3.65 1.60
C GLY A 79 -27.70 -5.16 1.81
N SER A 80 -27.24 -5.93 0.82
CA SER A 80 -26.98 -7.36 1.00
C SER A 80 -25.59 -7.56 1.62
N LEU A 81 -25.26 -8.82 1.92
CA LEU A 81 -24.00 -9.26 2.52
C LEU A 81 -23.40 -10.41 1.69
N ASP A 82 -23.76 -10.51 0.42
CA ASP A 82 -23.33 -11.58 -0.49
C ASP A 82 -22.16 -11.14 -1.40
N ASP A 83 -21.65 -9.93 -1.20
CA ASP A 83 -20.49 -9.41 -1.89
C ASP A 83 -19.18 -9.97 -1.33
N VAL A 84 -18.25 -10.23 -2.25
CA VAL A 84 -16.90 -10.71 -1.96
C VAL A 84 -15.89 -9.85 -2.70
N TYR A 85 -14.89 -9.36 -1.97
CA TYR A 85 -13.85 -8.48 -2.51
C TYR A 85 -12.48 -9.14 -2.42
N THR A 86 -11.60 -8.78 -3.35
CA THR A 86 -10.16 -9.08 -3.23
C THR A 86 -9.51 -8.08 -2.28
N PRO A 87 -8.79 -8.52 -1.23
CA PRO A 87 -7.99 -7.65 -0.38
C PRO A 87 -6.90 -6.95 -1.18
N GLU A 88 -6.83 -5.62 -1.06
CA GLU A 88 -6.01 -4.80 -1.93
C GLU A 88 -5.68 -3.47 -1.26
N ILE A 89 -4.47 -2.97 -1.50
CA ILE A 89 -4.10 -1.59 -1.18
C ILE A 89 -4.19 -0.75 -2.46
N ARG A 90 -5.12 0.19 -2.49
CA ARG A 90 -5.31 1.14 -3.60
C ARG A 90 -4.79 2.52 -3.22
N GLY A 91 -4.06 3.14 -4.13
CA GLY A 91 -3.52 4.50 -3.96
C GLY A 91 -2.08 4.56 -3.46
N LEU A 92 -1.74 5.65 -2.77
CA LEU A 92 -0.38 5.92 -2.29
C LEU A 92 -0.16 5.47 -0.85
N VAL A 93 0.84 4.63 -0.64
CA VAL A 93 1.42 4.30 0.68
C VAL A 93 2.72 5.07 0.85
N HIS A 94 2.90 5.74 1.99
CA HIS A 94 4.15 6.44 2.31
C HIS A 94 4.68 6.02 3.68
N VAL A 95 5.89 5.45 3.72
CA VAL A 95 6.63 5.11 4.94
C VAL A 95 7.77 6.11 5.12
N LEU A 96 7.61 7.00 6.10
CA LEU A 96 8.62 7.98 6.49
C LEU A 96 9.63 7.35 7.44
N HIS A 97 10.84 7.93 7.48
CA HIS A 97 11.99 7.57 8.30
C HIS A 97 12.87 6.45 7.73
N ALA A 98 14.07 6.80 7.29
CA ALA A 98 15.04 5.88 6.67
C ALA A 98 15.45 4.66 7.52
N GLY A 99 15.30 4.75 8.85
CA GLY A 99 15.54 3.63 9.77
C GLY A 99 14.40 2.61 9.88
N THR A 100 13.32 2.77 9.10
CA THR A 100 12.17 1.85 9.07
C THR A 100 12.27 0.91 7.87
N GLY A 101 12.16 -0.39 8.13
CA GLY A 101 12.10 -1.42 7.07
C GLY A 101 10.67 -1.61 6.59
N THR A 102 10.47 -1.62 5.27
CA THR A 102 9.20 -1.91 4.60
C THR A 102 9.30 -3.25 3.89
N PHE A 103 8.43 -4.19 4.26
CA PHE A 103 8.44 -5.57 3.79
C PHE A 103 7.12 -5.85 3.08
N LEU A 104 7.23 -6.24 1.81
CA LEU A 104 6.12 -6.51 0.90
C LEU A 104 5.93 -8.02 0.78
N GLY A 105 4.74 -8.51 1.14
CA GLY A 105 4.55 -9.90 1.55
C GLY A 105 4.78 -10.04 3.06
N ASP A 106 4.24 -11.12 3.62
CA ASP A 106 4.46 -11.54 5.00
C ASP A 106 5.42 -12.75 5.03
N ASP A 107 6.00 -13.07 6.19
CA ASP A 107 6.84 -14.27 6.40
C ASP A 107 6.01 -15.57 6.50
N LEU A 108 4.71 -15.48 6.23
CA LEU A 108 3.84 -16.63 6.05
C LEU A 108 4.16 -17.31 4.71
N ASP A 109 4.16 -18.64 4.73
CA ASP A 109 4.21 -19.43 3.50
C ASP A 109 2.97 -19.09 2.68
N ASP A 110 3.18 -18.80 1.38
CA ASP A 110 2.12 -18.42 0.44
C ASP A 110 1.36 -17.17 0.91
N SER A 111 2.08 -16.05 1.14
CA SER A 111 1.44 -14.75 1.30
C SER A 111 1.33 -14.02 -0.04
N GLU A 112 0.24 -13.28 -0.25
CA GLU A 112 0.04 -12.42 -1.42
C GLU A 112 -0.21 -10.98 -1.00
N LEU A 113 0.45 -10.03 -1.65
CA LEU A 113 0.17 -8.60 -1.53
C LEU A 113 -0.24 -8.05 -2.89
N LEU A 114 -1.47 -7.53 -2.99
CA LEU A 114 -1.92 -6.77 -4.16
C LEU A 114 -1.94 -5.27 -3.85
N VAL A 115 -1.25 -4.51 -4.70
CA VAL A 115 -1.21 -3.04 -4.63
C VAL A 115 -1.51 -2.46 -6.01
N THR A 116 -2.57 -1.65 -6.10
CA THR A 116 -2.82 -0.80 -7.27
C THR A 116 -2.52 0.64 -6.89
N GLY A 117 -1.33 1.12 -7.24
CA GLY A 117 -0.88 2.46 -6.89
C GLY A 117 0.63 2.56 -6.75
N THR A 118 1.09 3.11 -5.62
CA THR A 118 2.52 3.37 -5.40
C THR A 118 2.89 3.22 -3.93
N ILE A 119 4.06 2.64 -3.66
CA ILE A 119 4.67 2.61 -2.32
C ILE A 119 5.91 3.51 -2.35
N LEU A 120 5.89 4.55 -1.53
CA LEU A 120 7.02 5.43 -1.27
C LEU A 120 7.61 5.08 0.09
N THR A 121 8.92 4.84 0.15
CA THR A 121 9.63 4.60 1.40
C THR A 121 10.93 5.38 1.43
N GLU A 122 11.26 5.95 2.59
CA GLU A 122 12.56 6.61 2.82
C GLU A 122 13.65 5.61 3.26
N GLY A 123 13.25 4.39 3.64
CA GLY A 123 14.11 3.35 4.17
C GLY A 123 14.29 2.17 3.23
N LEU A 124 14.68 1.03 3.81
CA LEU A 124 14.77 -0.22 3.07
C LEU A 124 13.37 -0.67 2.65
N ALA A 125 13.20 -1.02 1.38
CA ALA A 125 12.09 -1.85 0.91
C ALA A 125 12.61 -3.20 0.44
N ALA A 126 11.92 -4.27 0.83
CA ALA A 126 12.20 -5.63 0.38
C ALA A 126 10.88 -6.38 0.14
N VAL A 127 10.90 -7.31 -0.81
CA VAL A 127 9.85 -8.32 -0.95
C VAL A 127 10.25 -9.51 -0.07
N GLU A 128 9.34 -10.00 0.76
CA GLU A 128 9.60 -11.11 1.65
C GLU A 128 9.85 -12.41 0.87
N SER A 129 10.78 -13.23 1.36
CA SER A 129 11.29 -14.38 0.61
C SER A 129 10.28 -15.51 0.36
N LYS A 130 9.17 -15.51 1.10
CA LYS A 130 8.10 -16.51 1.05
C LYS A 130 6.79 -15.98 0.49
N GLY A 131 6.72 -14.68 0.21
CA GLY A 131 5.52 -14.02 -0.29
C GLY A 131 5.64 -13.62 -1.76
N THR A 132 4.49 -13.34 -2.36
CA THR A 132 4.38 -12.70 -3.67
C THR A 132 3.80 -11.30 -3.48
N ALA A 133 4.41 -10.30 -4.12
CA ALA A 133 3.88 -8.93 -4.16
C ALA A 133 3.64 -8.51 -5.61
N THR A 134 2.39 -8.18 -5.92
CA THR A 134 1.95 -7.67 -7.22
C THR A 134 1.70 -6.18 -7.10
N LEU A 135 2.49 -5.37 -7.81
CA LEU A 135 2.35 -3.93 -7.88
C LEU A 135 1.87 -3.53 -9.27
N THR A 136 0.63 -3.04 -9.35
CA THR A 136 0.05 -2.45 -10.54
C THR A 136 0.15 -0.93 -10.42
N VAL A 137 0.80 -0.29 -11.38
CA VAL A 137 0.92 1.18 -11.38
C VAL A 137 -0.42 1.82 -11.71
N ASP A 138 -0.87 2.75 -10.87
CA ASP A 138 -1.98 3.64 -11.19
C ASP A 138 -1.45 4.93 -11.88
N PRO A 139 -1.64 5.11 -13.19
CA PRO A 139 -1.19 6.29 -13.90
C PRO A 139 -1.88 7.58 -13.43
N ALA A 140 -3.05 7.49 -12.77
CA ALA A 140 -3.73 8.66 -12.22
C ALA A 140 -2.92 9.30 -11.08
N LEU A 141 -2.19 8.51 -10.29
CA LEU A 141 -1.29 9.03 -9.24
C LEU A 141 -0.11 9.82 -9.80
N PHE A 142 0.28 9.55 -11.04
CA PHE A 142 1.30 10.34 -11.73
C PHE A 142 0.74 11.68 -12.20
N VAL A 143 -0.42 11.67 -12.86
CA VAL A 143 -1.04 12.88 -13.45
C VAL A 143 -1.69 13.79 -12.40
N ASN A 144 -2.21 13.21 -11.32
CA ASN A 144 -2.84 13.91 -10.21
C ASN A 144 -2.28 13.34 -8.90
N PRO A 145 -1.04 13.70 -8.51
CA PRO A 145 -0.45 13.19 -7.28
C PRO A 145 -1.27 13.63 -6.06
N PRO A 146 -1.28 12.83 -4.98
CA PRO A 146 -1.94 13.23 -3.74
C PRO A 146 -1.43 14.56 -3.20
N GLU A 147 -2.26 15.27 -2.44
CA GLU A 147 -1.93 16.56 -1.86
C GLU A 147 -0.64 16.49 -1.02
N GLY A 148 0.30 17.40 -1.30
CA GLY A 148 1.62 17.42 -0.66
C GLY A 148 2.66 16.52 -1.34
N TYR A 149 2.27 15.75 -2.35
CA TYR A 149 3.17 15.01 -3.23
C TYR A 149 3.24 15.73 -4.58
N SER A 150 4.40 15.68 -5.22
CA SER A 150 4.59 16.26 -6.54
C SER A 150 5.27 15.24 -7.44
N GLU A 151 5.13 15.45 -8.74
CA GLU A 151 6.12 14.94 -9.67
C GLU A 151 7.49 15.46 -9.21
N GLY A 152 8.45 14.57 -8.98
CA GLY A 152 9.83 15.01 -8.82
C GLY A 152 10.29 15.68 -10.10
N ASP A 153 11.20 16.66 -9.99
CA ASP A 153 11.90 17.17 -11.17
C ASP A 153 12.45 15.97 -11.96
N ARG A 154 12.18 15.94 -13.27
CA ARG A 154 12.69 14.90 -14.17
C ARG A 154 14.19 14.71 -13.89
N VAL A 155 14.55 13.57 -13.29
CA VAL A 155 15.96 13.19 -13.15
C VAL A 155 16.43 12.79 -14.55
N ALA A 156 16.91 13.79 -15.29
CA ALA A 156 17.56 13.60 -16.57
C ALA A 156 19.08 13.68 -16.36
N PRO A 157 19.88 12.85 -17.04
CA PRO A 157 21.31 13.07 -17.09
C PRO A 157 21.55 14.49 -17.63
N LEU A 158 22.29 15.31 -16.88
CA LEU A 158 22.70 16.62 -17.35
C LEU A 158 23.57 16.39 -18.61
N PRO A 159 23.28 17.03 -19.76
CA PRO A 159 24.12 16.87 -20.94
C PRO A 159 25.61 17.12 -20.60
N GLY A 160 26.45 16.10 -20.79
CA GLY A 160 27.87 16.13 -20.42
C GLY A 160 28.23 15.50 -19.06
N SER A 161 27.26 15.02 -18.26
CA SER A 161 27.52 14.34 -16.98
C SER A 161 27.80 12.85 -17.10
N TRP A 162 27.76 12.28 -18.30
CA TRP A 162 28.11 10.88 -18.55
C TRP A 162 29.48 10.77 -19.19
N THR A 163 30.31 9.87 -18.67
CA THR A 163 31.60 9.50 -19.26
C THR A 163 31.62 7.99 -19.43
N TRP A 164 32.03 7.53 -20.62
CA TRP A 164 32.22 6.11 -20.88
C TRP A 164 33.64 5.71 -20.47
N THR A 165 33.78 4.78 -19.53
CA THR A 165 35.04 4.14 -19.17
C THR A 165 35.05 2.71 -19.68
N VAL A 166 36.10 2.34 -20.39
CA VAL A 166 36.33 0.97 -20.88
C VAL A 166 37.18 0.25 -19.83
N ASP A 167 36.76 -0.94 -19.42
CA ASP A 167 37.59 -1.80 -18.56
C ASP A 167 38.88 -2.21 -19.30
N PRO A 168 40.02 -2.32 -18.57
CA PRO A 168 41.34 -2.57 -19.14
C PRO A 168 41.54 -3.95 -19.77
#